data_AF-A0A392SEQ9-F1
#
_entry.id   AF-A0A392SEQ9-F1
#
_cell.length_a   1.000
_cell.length_b   1.000
_cell.length_c   1.000
_cell.angle_alpha   90.00
_cell.angle_beta   90.00
_cell.angle_gamma   90.00
#
_symmetry.space_group_name_H-M   'P 1'
#
loop_
_entity.id
_entity.type
_entity.pdbx_description
1 polymer ?
#
loop_
_entity_poly.entity_id
_entity_poly.type
_entity_poly.pdbx_seq_one_letter_code
_entity_poly.pdbx_strand_id
1 'polypeptide(L)' 'MGPSGSGKTTLLNVLAGQLAASPRLHLSGLLEFNGKPSSRNTYKFAYVRQEDLFFSQLTVRE' A
#
# COMPACT_ATOMS: atom_id res chain seq x y z
N MET A 1 16.27 -9.19 -3.38
CA MET A 1 15.86 -7.85 -2.91
C MET A 1 16.38 -6.82 -3.91
N GLY A 2 15.54 -5.90 -4.40
CA GLY A 2 15.99 -4.85 -5.33
C GLY A 2 16.76 -3.72 -4.64
N PRO A 3 17.66 -3.00 -5.34
CA PRO A 3 18.46 -1.91 -4.78
C PRO A 3 17.60 -0.71 -4.36
N SER A 4 18.16 0.25 -3.61
CA SER A 4 17.45 1.51 -3.32
C SER A 4 17.01 2.19 -4.63
N GLY A 5 15.82 2.81 -4.62
CA GLY A 5 15.24 3.42 -5.83
C GLY A 5 14.58 2.44 -6.82
N SER A 6 14.63 1.13 -6.60
CA SER A 6 14.04 0.14 -7.52
C SER A 6 12.49 0.07 -7.51
N GLY A 7 11.81 1.01 -6.84
CA GLY A 7 10.34 1.07 -6.81
C GLY A 7 9.62 0.11 -5.84
N LYS A 8 10.34 -0.57 -4.94
CA LYS A 8 9.72 -1.53 -3.97
C LYS A 8 8.61 -0.88 -3.14
N THR A 9 8.93 0.24 -2.49
CA THR A 9 7.96 0.99 -1.66
C THR A 9 6.82 1.51 -2.52
N THR A 10 7.11 1.99 -3.73
CA THR A 10 6.09 2.43 -4.69
C THR A 10 5.11 1.31 -5.04
N LEU A 11 5.61 0.11 -5.35
CA LEU A 11 4.78 -1.04 -5.68
C LEU A 11 3.85 -1.43 -4.51
N LEU A 12 4.38 -1.50 -3.29
CA LEU A 12 3.58 -1.81 -2.11
C LEU A 12 2.52 -0.73 -1.85
N ASN A 13 2.84 0.54 -2.07
CA ASN A 13 1.89 1.64 -1.94
C ASN A 13 0.77 1.58 -3.00
N VAL A 14 1.07 1.12 -4.23
CA VAL A 14 0.05 0.88 -5.26
C VAL A 14 -0.92 -0.21 -4.80
N LEU A 15 -0.39 -1.35 -4.36
CA LEU A 15 -1.19 -2.50 -3.95
C LEU A 15 -2.05 -2.19 -2.70
N ALA A 16 -1.52 -1.38 -1.78
CA ALA A 16 -2.22 -0.97 -0.56
C ALA A 16 -3.15 0.24 -0.77
N GLY A 17 -3.25 0.79 -1.99
CA GLY A 17 -4.08 1.95 -2.30
C GLY A 17 -3.65 3.25 -1.60
N GLN A 18 -2.38 3.37 -1.21
CA GLN A 18 -1.83 4.51 -0.45
C GLN A 18 -1.32 5.66 -1.34
N LEU A 19 -1.33 5.49 -2.67
CA LEU A 19 -0.90 6.54 -3.60
C LEU A 19 -2.01 7.56 -3.84
N ALA A 20 -1.67 8.84 -3.67
CA ALA A 20 -2.53 9.94 -4.07
C ALA A 20 -2.70 9.97 -5.60
N ALA A 21 -3.92 10.27 -6.05
CA ALA A 21 -4.18 10.51 -7.47
C ALA A 21 -3.32 11.68 -7.98
N SER A 22 -2.62 11.46 -9.08
CA SER A 22 -1.77 12.46 -9.72
C SER A 22 -1.93 12.37 -11.23
N PRO A 23 -2.01 13.49 -11.97
CA PRO A 23 -2.05 13.47 -13.44
C PRO A 23 -0.84 12.80 -14.09
N ARG A 24 0.27 12.68 -13.35
CA ARG A 24 1.51 12.03 -13.82
C ARG A 24 1.58 10.54 -13.49
N LEU A 25 0.58 9.99 -12.79
CA LEU A 25 0.55 8.61 -12.36
C LEU A 25 -0.45 7.82 -13.21
N HIS A 26 0.06 6.83 -13.94
CA HIS A 26 -0.75 5.88 -14.69
C HIS A 26 -0.55 4.48 -14.10
N LEU A 27 -1.63 3.87 -13.62
CA LEU A 27 -1.62 2.50 -13.11
C LEU A 27 -2.16 1.56 -14.18
N SER A 28 -1.41 0.51 -14.49
CA SER A 28 -1.81 -0.55 -15.42
C SER A 28 -1.42 -1.91 -14.87
N GLY A 29 -2.10 -2.95 -15.35
CA GLY A 29 -1.92 -4.34 -14.91
C GLY A 29 -3.20 -4.96 -14.39
N LEU A 30 -3.09 -6.24 -14.01
CA LEU A 30 -4.18 -7.03 -13.46
C LEU A 30 -3.90 -7.27 -11.98
N LEU A 31 -4.89 -6.93 -11.14
CA LEU A 31 -4.85 -7.23 -9.71
C LEU A 31 -5.99 -8.19 -9.38
N GLU A 32 -5.62 -9.37 -8.90
CA GLU A 32 -6.57 -10.41 -8.50
C GLU A 32 -6.31 -10.83 -7.06
N PHE A 33 -7.39 -11.12 -6.35
CA PHE A 33 -7.37 -11.76 -5.04
C PHE A 33 -8.05 -13.12 -5.18
N ASN A 34 -7.30 -14.19 -4.92
CA ASN A 34 -7.79 -15.57 -5.04
C ASN A 34 -8.42 -15.87 -6.43
N GLY A 35 -7.76 -15.42 -7.51
CA GLY A 35 -8.21 -15.62 -8.89
C GLY A 35 -9.45 -14.83 -9.29
N LYS A 36 -9.86 -13.86 -8.46
CA LYS A 36 -10.96 -12.94 -8.75
C LYS A 36 -10.42 -11.52 -8.92
N PRO A 37 -10.84 -10.78 -9.95
CA PRO A 37 -10.46 -9.39 -10.11
C PRO A 37 -10.73 -8.57 -8.84
N SER A 38 -9.79 -7.69 -8.52
CA SER A 38 -9.89 -6.76 -7.39
C SER A 38 -11.06 -5.79 -7.61
N SER A 39 -12.19 -6.08 -6.98
CA SER A 39 -13.26 -5.12 -6.76
C SER A 39 -12.85 -4.15 -5.64
N ARG A 40 -13.11 -2.85 -5.85
CA ARG A 40 -12.69 -1.76 -4.95
C ARG A 40 -13.17 -1.90 -3.50
N ASN A 41 -14.18 -2.73 -3.24
CA ASN A 41 -14.87 -2.80 -1.94
C ASN A 41 -14.89 -4.18 -1.26
N THR A 42 -14.27 -5.23 -1.81
CA THR A 42 -14.56 -6.61 -1.36
C THR A 42 -13.48 -7.23 -0.47
N TYR A 43 -12.25 -6.74 -0.48
CA TYR A 43 -11.11 -7.42 0.18
C TYR A 43 -10.58 -6.63 1.37
N LYS A 44 -10.41 -7.32 2.51
CA LYS A 44 -9.75 -6.78 3.70
C LYS A 44 -8.26 -7.12 3.65
N PHE A 45 -7.41 -6.11 3.76
CA PHE A 45 -5.96 -6.26 3.89
C PHE A 45 -5.45 -5.26 4.92
N ALA A 46 -4.26 -5.53 5.46
CA ALA A 46 -3.53 -4.63 6.35
C ALA A 46 -2.23 -4.21 5.65
N TYR A 47 -1.83 -2.97 5.86
CA TYR A 47 -0.60 -2.40 5.33
C TYR A 47 0.19 -1.78 6.48
N VAL A 48 1.43 -2.23 6.66
CA VAL A 48 2.37 -1.70 7.66
C VAL A 48 3.35 -0.79 6.93
N ARG A 49 3.47 0.45 7.40
CA ARG A 49 4.35 1.45 6.80
C ARG A 49 5.81 1.15 7.11
N GLN A 50 6.69 1.75 6.32
CA GLN A 50 8.13 1.76 6.60
C GLN A 50 8.45 2.56 7.87
N GLU A 51 7.71 3.64 8.11
CA GLU A 51 7.82 4.47 9.31
C GLU A 51 6.60 4.29 10.19
N ASP A 52 6.87 4.07 11.46
CA ASP A 52 5.85 4.00 12.49
C ASP A 52 5.37 5.42 12.85
N LEU A 53 4.05 5.61 12.87
CA LEU A 53 3.44 6.85 13.36
C LEU A 53 2.65 6.55 14.61
N PHE A 54 3.27 6.81 15.76
CA PHE A 54 2.65 6.70 17.07
C PHE A 54 2.59 8.06 17.75
N PHE A 55 1.61 8.26 18.63
CA PHE A 55 1.61 9.40 19.53
C PHE A 55 2.63 9.16 20.65
N SER A 56 3.60 10.05 20.79
CA SER A 56 4.71 9.87 21.75
C SER A 56 4.27 9.88 23.21
N GLN A 57 3.09 10.43 23.50
CA GLN A 57 2.51 10.53 24.84
C GLN A 57 1.62 9.35 25.24
N LEU A 58 1.42 8.35 24.37
CA LEU A 58 0.57 7.19 24.65
C LEU A 58 1.40 5.93 24.90
N THR A 59 0.85 5.02 25.69
CA THR A 59 1.37 3.66 25.86
C THR A 59 0.82 2.71 24.80
N VAL A 60 1.39 1.50 24.71
CA VAL A 60 0.96 0.49 23.71
C VAL A 60 -0.49 0.02 23.91
N ARG A 61 -1.03 0.09 25.13
CA ARG A 61 -2.38 -0.40 25.45
C ARG A 61 -3.47 0.65 25.20
N GLU A 62 -3.10 1.92 25.24
CA GLU A 62 -4.01 3.06 25.06
C GLU A 62 -4.32 3.30 23.58
#